data_AF-A0A6J4H842-F1
#
_entry.id   AF-A0A6J4H842-F1
#
_cell.length_a   1.000
_cell.length_b   1.000
_cell.length_c   1.000
_cell.angle_alpha   90.00
_cell.angle_beta   90.00
_cell.angle_gamma   90.00
#
_symmetry.space_group_name_H-M   'P 1'
#
loop_
_entity.id
_entity.type
_entity.pdbx_description
1 polymer ?
#
loop_
_entity_poly.entity_id
_entity_poly.type
_entity_poly.pdbx_seq_one_letter_code
_entity_poly.pdbx_strand_id
1 'polypeptide(L)'
;MTSIAAKLRRRQGRNWRRLIALGIAIAFFVIFAQLQRVEAQSNSVQLRLSSLPTPQTHPLPVTLGQWQDATNKGDYFSEIKLTPVGYLVWSQFPIKVYVERPINAAESSSNQRIQAWVNAVITSIEEWSVYLPLVVVTEREMADISILRSRPPIQASVNRETGQFNIPRARAAETRYEFYLRQDSSNSVLSHRFTIQLSPDQTIEYTRATARHELGH
;
A
#
# COMPACT_ATOMS: atom_id res chain seq x y z
N MET A 1 22.40 -64.46 -34.95
CA MET A 1 21.94 -63.89 -33.66
C MET A 1 21.88 -62.35 -33.71
N THR A 2 21.13 -61.76 -34.65
CA THR A 2 21.16 -60.30 -34.94
C THR A 2 19.76 -59.69 -35.13
N SER A 3 18.73 -60.24 -34.46
CA SER A 3 17.32 -59.79 -34.62
C SER A 3 16.70 -59.18 -33.35
N ILE A 4 17.23 -59.48 -32.16
CA ILE A 4 16.61 -59.06 -30.88
C ILE A 4 17.08 -57.66 -30.43
N ALA A 5 18.34 -57.31 -30.64
CA ALA A 5 18.92 -56.03 -30.20
C ALA A 5 18.33 -54.80 -30.94
N ALA A 6 18.00 -54.94 -32.23
CA ALA A 6 17.43 -53.85 -33.03
C ALA A 6 15.98 -53.52 -32.64
N LYS A 7 15.22 -54.50 -32.13
CA LYS A 7 13.82 -54.34 -31.72
C LYS A 7 13.68 -53.62 -30.37
N LEU A 8 14.64 -53.81 -29.46
CA LEU A 8 14.68 -53.16 -28.15
C LEU A 8 15.03 -51.66 -28.25
N ARG A 9 16.01 -51.30 -29.09
CA ARG A 9 16.45 -49.90 -29.27
C ARG A 9 15.37 -49.01 -29.92
N ARG A 10 14.54 -49.56 -30.82
CA ARG A 10 13.37 -48.85 -31.41
C ARG A 10 12.23 -48.64 -30.41
N ARG A 11 12.00 -49.56 -29.47
CA ARG A 11 10.99 -49.40 -28.39
C ARG A 11 11.40 -48.34 -27.38
N GLN A 12 12.70 -48.25 -27.06
CA GLN A 12 13.23 -47.30 -26.07
C GLN A 12 13.11 -45.84 -26.54
N GLY A 13 13.42 -45.54 -27.81
CA GLY A 13 13.25 -44.19 -28.38
C GLY A 13 11.78 -43.74 -28.52
N ARG A 14 10.86 -44.68 -28.73
CA ARG A 14 9.41 -44.41 -28.79
C ARG A 14 8.81 -44.10 -27.42
N ASN A 15 9.31 -44.74 -26.37
CA ASN A 15 8.89 -44.44 -24.99
C ASN A 15 9.45 -43.10 -24.51
N TRP A 16 10.70 -42.75 -24.86
CA TRP A 16 11.29 -41.45 -24.52
C TRP A 16 10.54 -40.26 -25.16
N ARG A 17 10.16 -40.38 -26.44
CA ARG A 17 9.35 -39.36 -27.13
C ARG A 17 7.96 -39.18 -26.50
N ARG A 18 7.35 -40.27 -26.01
CA ARG A 18 6.07 -40.22 -25.30
C ARG A 18 6.19 -39.54 -23.93
N LEU A 19 7.29 -39.78 -23.21
CA LEU A 19 7.56 -39.12 -21.93
C LEU A 19 7.81 -37.62 -22.10
N ILE A 20 8.56 -37.20 -23.13
CA ILE A 20 8.75 -35.77 -23.45
C ILE A 20 7.41 -35.12 -23.82
N ALA A 21 6.61 -35.75 -24.70
CA ALA A 21 5.32 -35.20 -25.11
C ALA A 21 4.35 -35.05 -23.92
N LEU A 22 4.36 -36.00 -22.98
CA LEU A 22 3.58 -35.92 -21.75
C LEU A 22 4.05 -34.78 -20.84
N GLY A 23 5.36 -34.61 -20.67
CA GLY A 23 5.93 -33.50 -19.90
C GLY A 23 5.56 -32.13 -20.48
N ILE A 24 5.62 -31.98 -21.80
CA ILE A 24 5.20 -30.75 -22.50
C ILE A 24 3.69 -30.50 -22.29
N ALA A 25 2.85 -31.52 -22.44
CA ALA A 25 1.41 -31.38 -22.23
C ALA A 25 1.04 -30.95 -20.80
N ILE A 26 1.73 -31.48 -19.79
CA ILE A 26 1.55 -31.08 -18.39
C ILE A 26 1.99 -29.63 -18.18
N ALA A 27 3.14 -29.22 -18.73
CA ALA A 27 3.61 -27.85 -18.63
C ALA A 27 2.64 -26.85 -19.28
N PHE A 28 2.12 -27.17 -20.47
CA PHE A 28 1.09 -26.36 -21.12
C PHE A 28 -0.21 -26.30 -20.32
N PHE A 29 -0.64 -27.42 -19.72
CA PHE A 29 -1.84 -27.45 -18.87
C PHE A 29 -1.67 -26.57 -17.63
N VAL A 30 -0.49 -26.59 -16.98
CA VAL A 30 -0.20 -25.73 -15.82
C VAL A 30 -0.17 -24.25 -16.21
N ILE A 31 0.47 -23.90 -17.33
CA ILE A 31 0.50 -22.53 -17.85
C ILE A 31 -0.92 -22.06 -18.19
N PHE A 32 -1.70 -22.88 -18.88
CA PHE A 32 -3.08 -22.57 -19.24
C PHE A 32 -3.97 -22.37 -18.01
N ALA A 33 -3.84 -23.23 -16.98
CA ALA A 33 -4.55 -23.09 -15.72
C ALA A 33 -4.13 -21.82 -14.95
N GLN A 34 -2.86 -21.41 -15.03
CA GLN A 34 -2.39 -20.14 -14.45
C GLN A 34 -2.96 -18.93 -15.19
N LEU A 35 -3.00 -18.97 -16.52
CA LEU A 35 -3.58 -17.89 -17.34
C LEU A 35 -5.08 -17.71 -17.07
N GLN A 36 -5.86 -18.80 -16.99
CA GLN A 36 -7.28 -18.73 -16.64
C GLN A 36 -7.52 -18.18 -15.23
N ARG A 37 -6.62 -18.45 -14.28
CA ARG A 37 -6.72 -17.86 -12.92
C ARG A 37 -6.51 -16.36 -12.93
N VAL A 38 -5.56 -15.84 -13.72
CA VAL A 38 -5.30 -14.40 -13.84
C VAL A 38 -6.51 -13.68 -14.44
N GLU A 39 -7.11 -14.21 -15.50
CA GLU A 39 -8.33 -13.65 -16.11
C GLU A 39 -9.55 -13.69 -15.18
N ALA A 40 -9.74 -14.79 -14.44
CA ALA A 40 -10.83 -14.87 -13.46
C ALA A 40 -10.65 -13.86 -12.31
N GLN A 41 -9.41 -13.58 -11.91
CA GLN A 41 -9.09 -12.64 -10.85
C GLN A 41 -9.25 -11.18 -11.31
N SER A 42 -8.89 -10.84 -12.55
CA SER A 42 -9.15 -9.51 -13.12
C SER A 42 -10.64 -9.25 -13.31
N ASN A 43 -11.39 -10.22 -13.84
CA ASN A 43 -12.83 -10.07 -14.09
C ASN A 43 -13.64 -9.97 -12.79
N SER A 44 -13.26 -10.70 -11.75
CA SER A 44 -13.92 -10.63 -10.44
C SER A 44 -13.66 -9.31 -9.71
N VAL A 45 -12.48 -8.69 -9.85
CA VAL A 45 -12.20 -7.34 -9.33
C VAL A 45 -13.04 -6.30 -10.06
N GLN A 46 -13.14 -6.39 -11.40
CA GLN A 46 -13.90 -5.45 -12.21
C GLN A 46 -15.41 -5.53 -11.94
N LEU A 47 -15.98 -6.74 -11.84
CA LEU A 47 -17.39 -6.94 -11.48
C LEU A 47 -17.75 -6.40 -10.08
N ARG A 48 -16.80 -6.41 -9.12
CA ARG A 48 -17.02 -5.84 -7.79
C ARG A 48 -17.05 -4.32 -7.80
N LEU A 49 -16.21 -3.66 -8.59
CA LEU A 49 -16.23 -2.20 -8.74
C LEU A 49 -17.54 -1.70 -9.39
N SER A 50 -18.07 -2.43 -10.37
CA SER A 50 -19.36 -2.08 -11.02
C SER A 50 -20.57 -2.21 -10.10
N SER A 51 -20.44 -2.93 -8.98
CA SER A 51 -21.49 -3.11 -7.98
C SER A 51 -21.47 -2.06 -6.86
N LEU A 52 -20.47 -1.18 -6.86
CA LEU A 52 -20.40 -0.09 -5.88
C LEU A 52 -21.36 1.04 -6.27
N PRO A 53 -21.99 1.70 -5.29
CA PRO A 53 -22.77 2.90 -5.56
C PRO A 53 -21.88 3.96 -6.20
N THR A 54 -22.47 4.83 -7.02
CA THR A 54 -21.75 5.97 -7.61
C THR A 54 -21.12 6.80 -6.49
N PRO A 55 -19.81 7.09 -6.55
CA PRO A 55 -19.15 7.94 -5.57
C PRO A 55 -19.88 9.27 -5.40
N GLN A 56 -20.18 9.63 -4.16
CA GLN A 56 -20.76 10.92 -3.83
C GLN A 56 -19.65 11.88 -3.42
N THR A 57 -19.72 13.11 -3.91
CA THR A 57 -18.79 14.16 -3.49
C THR A 57 -19.13 14.59 -2.07
N HIS A 58 -18.21 14.36 -1.14
CA HIS A 58 -18.31 14.99 0.18
C HIS A 58 -18.00 16.49 0.05
N PRO A 59 -18.79 17.37 0.70
CA PRO A 59 -18.49 18.80 0.67
C PRO A 59 -17.11 19.03 1.28
N LEU A 60 -16.31 19.85 0.60
CA LEU A 60 -15.02 20.28 1.15
C LEU A 60 -15.25 20.98 2.49
N PRO A 61 -14.34 20.81 3.47
CA PRO A 61 -14.35 21.64 4.67
C PRO A 61 -14.35 23.12 4.30
N VAL A 62 -15.06 23.95 5.06
CA VAL A 62 -15.32 25.37 4.72
C VAL A 62 -14.03 26.13 4.38
N THR A 63 -12.97 25.88 5.14
CA THR A 63 -11.63 26.44 4.93
C THR A 63 -11.06 26.09 3.56
N LEU A 64 -11.15 24.83 3.16
CA LEU A 64 -10.65 24.33 1.87
C LEU A 64 -11.54 24.78 0.71
N GLY A 65 -12.87 24.84 0.90
CA GLY A 65 -13.81 25.35 -0.09
C GLY A 65 -13.66 26.85 -0.38
N GLN A 66 -13.10 27.61 0.56
CA GLN A 66 -12.80 29.04 0.40
C GLN A 66 -11.34 29.32 0.00
N TRP A 67 -10.48 28.31 0.01
CA TRP A 67 -9.06 28.47 -0.29
C TRP A 67 -8.86 28.85 -1.76
N GLN A 68 -7.96 29.79 -2.00
CA GLN A 68 -7.60 30.27 -3.34
C GLN A 68 -6.08 30.35 -3.44
N ASP A 69 -5.53 29.90 -4.57
CA ASP A 69 -4.13 30.09 -4.90
C ASP A 69 -3.88 31.51 -5.43
N ALA A 70 -3.82 32.48 -4.52
CA ALA A 70 -3.63 33.89 -4.85
C ALA A 70 -2.33 34.16 -5.63
N THR A 71 -1.36 33.25 -5.57
CA THR A 71 -0.05 33.38 -6.21
C THR A 71 0.11 32.54 -7.48
N ASN A 72 -0.94 31.82 -7.89
CA ASN A 72 -0.96 30.92 -9.04
C ASN A 72 0.29 30.03 -9.12
N LYS A 73 0.64 29.42 -7.99
CA LYS A 73 1.70 28.41 -7.89
C LYS A 73 1.29 27.08 -8.53
N GLY A 74 0.00 26.93 -8.85
CA GLY A 74 -0.56 25.74 -9.47
C GLY A 74 -0.88 24.68 -8.43
N ASP A 75 -1.30 23.51 -8.94
CA ASP A 75 -1.62 22.35 -8.12
C ASP A 75 -0.86 21.12 -8.60
N TYR A 76 -0.90 20.07 -7.78
CA TYR A 76 -0.31 18.77 -8.10
C TYR A 76 -1.38 17.74 -8.46
N PHE A 77 -2.63 18.15 -8.79
CA PHE A 77 -3.71 17.20 -9.05
C PHE A 77 -3.41 16.31 -10.27
N SER A 78 -2.67 16.81 -11.27
CA SER A 78 -2.23 16.01 -12.42
C SER A 78 -1.24 14.90 -12.06
N GLU A 79 -0.52 15.04 -10.96
CA GLU A 79 0.48 14.07 -10.49
C GLU A 79 -0.13 13.00 -9.56
N ILE A 80 -1.40 13.17 -9.16
CA ILE A 80 -2.08 12.21 -8.30
C ILE A 80 -2.35 10.92 -9.07
N LYS A 81 -1.72 9.84 -8.61
CA LYS A 81 -2.02 8.50 -9.10
C LYS A 81 -3.33 8.01 -8.51
N LEU A 82 -4.25 7.62 -9.38
CA LEU A 82 -5.51 7.02 -8.96
C LEU A 82 -5.26 5.71 -8.20
N THR A 83 -5.98 5.54 -7.10
CA THR A 83 -6.18 4.24 -6.45
C THR A 83 -7.27 3.46 -7.20
N PRO A 84 -7.48 2.16 -6.93
CA PRO A 84 -8.57 1.39 -7.52
C PRO A 84 -9.97 1.99 -7.30
N VAL A 85 -10.12 2.86 -6.30
CA VAL A 85 -11.38 3.54 -5.94
C VAL A 85 -11.31 5.05 -6.22
N GLY A 86 -10.34 5.52 -7.00
CA GLY A 86 -10.14 6.94 -7.32
C GLY A 86 -9.13 7.61 -6.38
N TYR A 87 -9.40 8.84 -5.96
CA TYR A 87 -8.57 9.63 -5.06
C TYR A 87 -9.48 10.44 -4.12
N LEU A 88 -8.95 10.92 -2.98
CA LEU A 88 -9.71 11.65 -1.95
C LEU A 88 -10.92 10.86 -1.39
N VAL A 89 -10.74 9.57 -1.16
CA VAL A 89 -11.81 8.70 -0.66
C VAL A 89 -11.82 8.71 0.87
N TRP A 90 -12.76 9.45 1.44
CA TRP A 90 -13.00 9.49 2.89
C TRP A 90 -14.44 9.08 3.18
N SER A 91 -14.62 8.10 4.05
CA SER A 91 -15.91 7.46 4.27
C SER A 91 -16.67 8.07 5.44
N GLN A 92 -15.92 8.59 6.41
CA GLN A 92 -16.45 9.13 7.64
C GLN A 92 -15.47 10.13 8.25
N PHE A 93 -16.00 11.26 8.70
CA PHE A 93 -15.27 12.23 9.50
C PHE A 93 -15.71 12.15 10.98
N PRO A 94 -14.83 12.52 11.93
CA PRO A 94 -13.41 12.81 11.73
C PRO A 94 -12.60 11.52 11.48
N ILE A 95 -11.49 11.66 10.76
CA ILE A 95 -10.54 10.57 10.53
C ILE A 95 -9.72 10.38 11.81
N LYS A 96 -9.63 9.15 12.27
CA LYS A 96 -8.94 8.80 13.52
C LYS A 96 -7.48 8.50 13.24
N VAL A 97 -6.58 9.21 13.93
CA VAL A 97 -5.13 9.08 13.76
C VAL A 97 -4.51 8.56 15.05
N TYR A 98 -3.80 7.43 14.97
CA TYR A 98 -2.95 6.94 16.04
C TYR A 98 -1.52 7.39 15.81
N VAL A 99 -0.84 7.86 16.85
CA VAL A 99 0.59 8.17 16.83
C VAL A 99 1.28 7.27 17.84
N GLU A 100 2.26 6.50 17.38
CA GLU A 100 3.05 5.63 18.25
C GLU A 100 3.79 6.44 19.32
N ARG A 101 3.62 6.01 20.57
CA ARG A 101 4.25 6.61 21.75
C ARG A 101 5.01 5.53 22.52
N PRO A 102 6.16 5.85 23.15
CA PRO A 102 6.90 4.87 23.92
C PRO A 102 6.10 4.41 25.15
N ILE A 103 6.07 3.09 25.36
CA ILE A 103 5.52 2.47 26.55
C ILE A 103 6.65 2.50 27.60
N ASN A 104 6.52 3.34 28.64
CA ASN A 104 7.50 3.56 29.74
C ASN A 104 8.62 4.58 29.44
N ALA A 105 8.32 5.86 29.62
CA ALA A 105 9.30 6.93 29.50
C ALA A 105 9.93 7.26 30.88
N ALA A 106 11.03 6.61 31.25
CA ALA A 106 11.89 7.08 32.35
C ALA A 106 12.66 8.35 31.92
N GLU A 107 12.73 9.40 32.73
CA GLU A 107 13.36 10.67 32.31
C GLU A 107 14.81 10.48 31.83
N SER A 108 15.02 10.53 30.52
CA SER A 108 16.32 10.37 29.86
C SER A 108 16.36 11.22 28.59
N SER A 109 17.57 11.58 28.13
CA SER A 109 17.78 12.32 26.88
C SER A 109 17.23 11.60 25.64
N SER A 110 17.17 10.26 25.68
CA SER A 110 16.50 9.45 24.66
C SER A 110 15.00 9.74 24.61
N ASN A 111 14.35 9.83 25.79
CA ASN A 111 12.93 10.12 25.87
C ASN A 111 12.58 11.55 25.47
N GLN A 112 13.46 12.52 25.71
CA GLN A 112 13.28 13.88 25.17
C GLN A 112 13.23 13.90 23.64
N ARG A 113 14.13 13.16 22.97
CA ARG A 113 14.11 13.04 21.50
C ARG A 113 12.85 12.36 20.99
N ILE A 114 12.38 11.32 21.69
CA ILE A 114 11.13 10.64 21.31
C ILE A 114 9.94 11.58 21.47
N GLN A 115 9.85 12.32 22.57
CA GLN A 115 8.77 13.30 22.77
C GLN A 115 8.83 14.43 21.75
N ALA A 116 10.03 14.94 21.41
CA ALA A 116 10.18 15.94 20.36
C ALA A 116 9.68 15.44 19.00
N TRP A 117 9.96 14.18 18.66
CA TRP A 117 9.42 13.53 17.47
C TRP A 117 7.89 13.41 17.52
N VAL A 118 7.32 12.94 18.64
CA VAL A 118 5.86 12.82 18.82
C VAL A 118 5.20 14.18 18.66
N ASN A 119 5.75 15.22 19.29
CA ASN A 119 5.24 16.58 19.20
C ASN A 119 5.27 17.10 17.76
N ALA A 120 6.36 16.85 17.01
CA ALA A 120 6.45 17.23 15.60
C ALA A 120 5.35 16.59 14.75
N VAL A 121 5.06 15.31 14.99
CA VAL A 121 3.98 14.58 14.30
C VAL A 121 2.61 15.13 14.70
N ILE A 122 2.36 15.34 15.99
CA ILE A 122 1.09 15.90 16.49
C ILE A 122 0.84 17.30 15.92
N THR A 123 1.84 18.17 15.92
CA THR A 123 1.74 19.50 15.28
C THR A 123 1.42 19.39 13.79
N SER A 124 1.98 18.40 13.09
CA SER A 124 1.67 18.18 11.67
C SER A 124 0.22 17.74 11.45
N ILE A 125 -0.32 16.92 12.36
CA ILE A 125 -1.74 16.52 12.35
C ILE A 125 -2.63 17.75 12.60
N GLU A 126 -2.31 18.57 13.59
CA GLU A 126 -3.07 19.79 13.93
C GLU A 126 -3.12 20.79 12.76
N GLU A 127 -2.03 20.91 11.99
CA GLU A 127 -1.99 21.75 10.79
C GLU A 127 -2.85 21.20 9.66
N TRP A 128 -2.84 19.89 9.46
CA TRP A 128 -3.74 19.24 8.52
C TRP A 128 -5.20 19.31 8.98
N SER A 129 -5.46 19.34 10.29
CA SER A 129 -6.80 19.47 10.86
C SER A 129 -7.54 20.74 10.45
N VAL A 130 -6.82 21.75 9.97
CA VAL A 130 -7.40 22.98 9.37
C VAL A 130 -8.16 22.67 8.08
N TYR A 131 -7.72 21.67 7.31
CA TYR A 131 -8.25 21.32 5.99
C TYR A 131 -9.04 20.02 5.97
N LEU A 132 -8.77 19.12 6.92
CA LEU A 132 -9.34 17.78 6.97
C LEU A 132 -9.66 17.42 8.43
N PRO A 133 -10.89 17.07 8.82
CA PRO A 133 -11.18 16.77 10.23
C PRO A 133 -10.41 15.54 10.74
N LEU A 134 -9.31 15.74 11.46
CA LEU A 134 -8.50 14.69 12.09
C LEU A 134 -8.66 14.72 13.62
N VAL A 135 -8.70 13.54 14.23
CA VAL A 135 -8.69 13.38 15.69
C VAL A 135 -7.66 12.35 16.11
N VAL A 136 -6.85 12.67 17.11
CA VAL A 136 -5.86 11.73 17.65
C VAL A 136 -6.54 10.74 18.61
N VAL A 137 -6.33 9.45 18.40
CA VAL A 137 -6.83 8.37 19.26
C VAL A 137 -5.68 7.65 19.97
N THR A 138 -5.98 7.07 21.13
CA THR A 138 -4.99 6.37 21.98
C THR A 138 -4.73 4.95 21.54
N GLU A 139 -5.75 4.26 21.04
CA GLU A 139 -5.68 2.87 20.61
C GLU A 139 -5.48 2.78 19.11
N ARG A 140 -4.53 1.94 18.68
CA ARG A 140 -4.16 1.79 17.27
C ARG A 140 -5.27 1.16 16.46
N GLU A 141 -6.01 0.24 17.07
CA GLU A 141 -7.08 -0.56 16.47
C GLU A 141 -8.28 0.31 16.08
N MET A 142 -8.45 1.45 16.76
CA MET A 142 -9.49 2.43 16.46
C MET A 142 -9.11 3.43 15.37
N ALA A 143 -7.86 3.41 14.89
CA ALA A 143 -7.36 4.40 13.95
C ALA A 143 -7.58 4.01 12.49
N ASP A 144 -7.95 5.01 11.69
CA ASP A 144 -7.95 4.94 10.23
C ASP A 144 -6.55 5.18 9.67
N ILE A 145 -5.72 5.96 10.38
CA ILE A 145 -4.31 6.23 10.04
C ILE A 145 -3.42 5.88 11.25
N SER A 146 -2.47 4.98 11.07
CA SER A 146 -1.44 4.67 12.08
C SER A 146 -0.10 5.28 11.70
N ILE A 147 0.43 6.20 12.51
CA ILE A 147 1.77 6.77 12.34
C ILE A 147 2.75 6.06 13.29
N LEU A 148 3.72 5.35 12.72
CA LEU A 148 4.68 4.51 13.44
C LEU A 148 6.07 5.11 13.40
N ARG A 149 6.78 5.06 14.53
CA ARG A 149 8.15 5.55 14.68
C ARG A 149 9.14 4.45 14.28
N SER A 150 9.22 4.19 12.99
CA SER A 150 10.05 3.12 12.44
C SER A 150 10.61 3.50 11.07
N ARG A 151 11.80 2.99 10.73
CA ARG A 151 12.35 3.14 9.38
C ARG A 151 11.53 2.27 8.40
N PRO A 152 11.17 2.79 7.21
CA PRO A 152 10.55 1.99 6.17
C PRO A 152 11.41 0.78 5.79
N PRO A 153 10.80 -0.38 5.49
CA PRO A 153 11.52 -1.58 5.09
C PRO A 153 12.26 -1.36 3.76
N ILE A 154 13.52 -1.82 3.72
CA ILE A 154 14.33 -1.86 2.50
C ILE A 154 13.94 -3.14 1.75
N GLN A 155 13.31 -2.99 0.59
CA GLN A 155 12.95 -4.12 -0.27
C GLN A 155 14.00 -4.25 -1.38
N ALA A 156 15.05 -5.03 -1.12
CA ALA A 156 16.00 -5.38 -2.16
C ALA A 156 15.32 -6.27 -3.21
N SER A 157 15.60 -6.02 -4.49
CA SER A 157 15.07 -6.81 -5.59
C SER A 157 16.19 -7.25 -6.52
N VAL A 158 16.00 -8.41 -7.16
CA VAL A 158 16.90 -8.89 -8.22
C VAL A 158 16.18 -8.67 -9.54
N ASN A 159 16.81 -7.93 -10.45
CA ASN A 159 16.33 -7.87 -11.82
C ASN A 159 16.55 -9.25 -12.46
N ARG A 160 15.46 -9.96 -12.81
CA ARG A 160 15.51 -11.32 -13.35
C ARG A 160 16.14 -11.39 -14.75
N GLU A 161 16.14 -10.30 -15.50
CA GLU A 161 16.68 -10.25 -16.87
C GLU A 161 18.18 -9.94 -16.87
N THR A 162 18.63 -9.05 -15.99
CA THR A 162 20.03 -8.63 -15.93
C THR A 162 20.84 -9.32 -14.82
N GLY A 163 20.19 -10.03 -13.91
CA GLY A 163 20.80 -10.64 -12.73
C GLY A 163 21.31 -9.63 -11.69
N GLN A 164 21.07 -8.33 -11.90
CA GLN A 164 21.59 -7.28 -11.02
C GLN A 164 20.78 -7.17 -9.73
N PHE A 165 21.51 -7.05 -8.61
CA PHE A 165 20.94 -6.78 -7.30
C PHE A 165 20.68 -5.28 -7.15
N ASN A 166 19.44 -4.90 -6.87
CA ASN A 166 19.03 -3.54 -6.62
C ASN A 166 18.65 -3.38 -5.14
N ILE A 167 19.47 -2.62 -4.40
CA ILE A 167 19.16 -2.19 -3.04
C ILE A 167 18.67 -0.74 -3.12
N PRO A 168 17.37 -0.48 -2.88
CA PRO A 168 16.88 0.89 -2.89
C PRO A 168 17.51 1.69 -1.73
N ARG A 169 17.69 2.99 -1.93
CA ARG A 169 18.13 3.89 -0.85
C ARG A 169 17.14 3.83 0.31
N ALA A 170 17.66 3.99 1.53
CA ALA A 170 16.84 4.13 2.71
C ALA A 170 15.90 5.33 2.54
N ARG A 171 14.62 5.13 2.87
CA ARG A 171 13.57 6.15 2.77
C ARG A 171 13.37 6.79 4.14
N ALA A 172 13.10 8.10 4.14
CA ALA A 172 12.75 8.81 5.37
C ALA A 172 11.36 8.40 5.87
N ALA A 173 10.45 8.08 4.95
CA ALA A 173 9.11 7.65 5.25
C ALA A 173 8.51 6.75 4.16
N GLU A 174 7.41 6.09 4.50
CA GLU A 174 6.57 5.34 3.57
C GLU A 174 5.12 5.32 4.09
N THR A 175 4.19 5.68 3.21
CA THR A 175 2.76 5.50 3.42
C THR A 175 2.24 4.29 2.65
N ARG A 176 1.51 3.43 3.35
CA ARG A 176 0.82 2.25 2.80
C ARG A 176 -0.66 2.37 3.11
N TYR A 177 -1.51 1.94 2.19
CA TYR A 177 -2.95 1.94 2.37
C TYR A 177 -3.56 0.59 2.03
N GLU A 178 -4.70 0.31 2.63
CA GLU A 178 -5.63 -0.75 2.26
C GLU A 178 -7.05 -0.20 2.23
N PHE A 179 -7.86 -0.71 1.30
CA PHE A 179 -9.29 -0.42 1.23
C PHE A 179 -10.08 -1.67 1.57
N TYR A 180 -11.16 -1.50 2.33
CA TYR A 180 -12.02 -2.61 2.75
C TYR A 180 -13.47 -2.16 2.86
N LEU A 181 -14.41 -3.10 2.79
CA LEU A 181 -15.82 -2.82 3.04
C LEU A 181 -16.11 -3.07 4.52
N ARG A 182 -16.52 -2.00 5.22
CA ARG A 182 -17.03 -2.09 6.59
C ARG A 182 -18.56 -2.24 6.54
N GLN A 183 -19.11 -3.17 7.30
CA GLN A 183 -20.56 -3.25 7.46
C GLN A 183 -21.01 -2.25 8.52
N ASP A 184 -21.99 -1.42 8.18
CA ASP A 184 -22.62 -0.46 9.07
C ASP A 184 -24.14 -0.68 9.04
N SER A 185 -24.66 -1.32 10.09
CA SER A 185 -26.07 -1.71 10.37
C SER A 185 -26.86 -2.37 9.22
N SER A 186 -26.97 -1.73 8.06
CA SER A 186 -27.67 -2.18 6.85
C SER A 186 -26.93 -1.88 5.54
N ASN A 187 -25.80 -1.16 5.56
CA ASN A 187 -25.05 -0.74 4.38
C ASN A 187 -23.58 -1.15 4.46
N SER A 188 -22.97 -1.39 3.31
CA SER A 188 -21.52 -1.57 3.19
C SER A 188 -20.87 -0.22 2.87
N VAL A 189 -19.95 0.21 3.74
CA VAL A 189 -19.19 1.46 3.59
C VAL A 189 -17.78 1.12 3.17
N LEU A 190 -17.37 1.56 1.96
CA LEU A 190 -15.98 1.51 1.54
C LEU A 190 -15.16 2.35 2.52
N SER A 191 -14.21 1.74 3.21
CA SER A 191 -13.36 2.30 4.26
C SER A 191 -11.90 2.12 3.88
N HIS A 192 -11.01 2.86 4.54
CA HIS A 192 -9.58 2.77 4.32
C HIS A 192 -8.83 2.57 5.64
N ARG A 193 -7.62 2.03 5.53
CA ARG A 193 -6.65 2.03 6.62
C ARG A 193 -5.27 2.39 6.06
N PHE A 194 -4.63 3.35 6.70
CA PHE A 194 -3.30 3.81 6.32
C PHE A 194 -2.30 3.47 7.42
N THR A 195 -1.09 3.12 7.00
CA THR A 195 0.07 3.00 7.87
C THR A 195 1.16 3.89 7.32
N ILE A 196 1.56 4.88 8.10
CA ILE A 196 2.66 5.79 7.81
C ILE A 196 3.84 5.37 8.70
N GLN A 197 4.96 5.02 8.09
CA GLN A 197 6.21 4.76 8.80
C GLN A 197 7.10 5.99 8.66
N LEU A 198 7.40 6.66 9.77
CA LEU A 198 8.25 7.84 9.81
C LEU A 198 9.54 7.51 10.55
N SER A 199 10.67 7.80 9.91
CA SER A 199 11.99 7.54 10.49
C SER A 199 12.19 8.34 11.79
N PRO A 200 12.76 7.71 12.84
CA PRO A 200 13.10 8.39 14.08
C PRO A 200 14.33 9.29 14.01
N ASP A 201 15.12 9.21 12.93
CA ASP A 201 16.46 9.79 12.84
C ASP A 201 16.51 11.16 12.14
N GLN A 202 15.34 11.71 11.81
CA GLN A 202 15.23 13.04 11.21
C GLN A 202 15.32 14.14 12.28
N THR A 203 15.73 15.34 11.88
CA THR A 203 15.54 16.53 12.73
C THR A 203 14.04 16.83 12.87
N ILE A 204 13.67 17.59 13.90
CA ILE A 204 12.29 17.96 14.20
C ILE A 204 11.63 18.64 13.00
N GLU A 205 12.35 19.53 12.33
CA GLU A 205 11.89 20.27 11.15
C GLU A 205 11.62 19.32 9.97
N TYR A 206 12.54 18.39 9.72
CA TYR A 206 12.35 17.37 8.68
C TYR A 206 11.23 16.40 9.04
N THR A 207 11.09 15.98 10.31
CA THR A 207 9.98 15.14 10.76
C THR A 207 8.64 15.81 10.49
N ARG A 208 8.49 17.10 10.81
CA ARG A 208 7.25 17.86 10.54
C ARG A 208 6.97 17.98 9.04
N ALA A 209 7.98 18.30 8.24
CA ALA A 209 7.84 18.37 6.79
C ALA A 209 7.46 17.01 6.16
N THR A 210 8.12 15.93 6.59
CA THR A 210 7.84 14.57 6.13
C THR A 210 6.46 14.11 6.60
N ALA A 211 6.09 14.31 7.86
CA ALA A 211 4.76 13.96 8.37
C ALA A 211 3.64 14.67 7.58
N ARG A 212 3.80 15.95 7.26
CA ARG A 212 2.85 16.68 6.40
C ARG A 212 2.74 16.07 5.00
N HIS A 213 3.87 15.72 4.40
CA HIS A 213 3.91 15.10 3.07
C HIS A 213 3.18 13.76 3.07
N GLU A 214 3.48 12.90 4.05
CA GLU A 214 2.86 11.58 4.16
C GLU A 214 1.38 11.64 4.51
N LEU A 215 0.92 12.61 5.31
CA LEU A 215 -0.51 12.85 5.55
C LEU A 215 -1.25 13.35 4.30
N GLY A 216 -0.54 13.92 3.34
CA GLY A 216 -1.10 14.35 2.06
C GLY A 216 -1.28 13.22 1.05
N HIS A 217 -0.69 12.05 1.29
CA HIS A 217 -0.91 10.83 0.50
C HIS A 217 -2.23 10.15 0.88
#